data_AF-A0A959HD78-F1
#
_entry.id   AF-A0A959HD78-F1
#
_cell.length_a   1.000
_cell.length_b   1.000
_cell.length_c   1.000
_cell.angle_alpha   90.00
_cell.angle_beta   90.00
_cell.angle_gamma   90.00
#
_symmetry.space_group_name_H-M   'P 1'
#
loop_
_entity.id
_entity.type
_entity.pdbx_description
1 polymer ?
#
loop_
_entity_poly.entity_id
_entity_poly.type
_entity_poly.pdbx_seq_one_letter_code
_entity_poly.pdbx_strand_id
1 'polypeptide(L)' 'EPQLGRRGLYDAIGGGSESKARQMAMLWVLNLSDGSHSLLDIAERAGLPFRLVLQACRALQEAGLLRGLSAKG' A
#
# COMPACT_ATOMS: atom_id res chain seq x y z
N GLU A 1 5.89 1.46 -14.46
CA GLU A 1 5.92 1.35 -12.98
C GLU A 1 5.23 2.55 -12.34
N PRO A 2 4.53 2.39 -11.21
CA PRO A 2 3.90 3.50 -10.49
C PRO A 2 4.96 4.48 -9.99
N GLN A 3 4.80 5.78 -10.28
CA GLN A 3 5.78 6.81 -9.97
C GLN A 3 5.70 7.26 -8.49
N LEU A 4 6.02 6.34 -7.57
CA LEU A 4 5.94 6.58 -6.12
C LEU A 4 6.90 7.70 -5.66
N GLY A 5 8.04 7.86 -6.33
CA GLY A 5 9.03 8.93 -6.08
C GLY A 5 8.45 10.33 -6.26
N ARG A 6 7.74 10.56 -7.36
CA ARG A 6 7.19 11.89 -7.67
C ARG A 6 6.02 12.31 -6.78
N ARG A 7 5.48 11.38 -6.00
CA ARG A 7 4.37 11.62 -5.07
C ARG A 7 4.82 11.76 -3.61
N GLY A 8 6.13 11.85 -3.36
CA GLY A 8 6.69 11.99 -2.01
C GLY A 8 6.56 10.73 -1.13
N LEU A 9 6.14 9.60 -1.71
CA LEU A 9 5.91 8.37 -0.95
C LEU A 9 7.21 7.70 -0.51
N TYR A 10 8.34 7.95 -1.16
CA TYR A 10 9.64 7.48 -0.68
C TYR A 10 10.12 8.27 0.55
N ASP A 11 9.86 9.58 0.60
CA ASP A 11 10.28 10.45 1.70
C ASP A 11 9.47 10.18 2.97
N ALA A 12 8.17 9.84 2.82
CA ALA A 12 7.28 9.47 3.93
C ALA A 12 7.70 8.18 4.66
N ILE A 13 8.58 7.38 4.05
CA ILE A 13 8.90 6.03 4.52
C ILE A 13 10.19 6.01 5.39
N GLY A 14 11.01 7.07 5.40
CA GLY A 14 12.23 7.18 6.24
C GLY A 14 13.38 6.25 5.81
N GLY A 15 14.50 6.24 6.54
CA GLY A 15 15.67 5.40 6.25
C GLY A 15 15.82 4.26 7.27
N GLY A 16 15.64 3.00 6.86
CA GLY A 16 15.79 1.82 7.73
C GLY A 16 15.26 0.52 7.13
N SER A 17 15.36 -0.60 7.84
CA SER A 17 14.77 -1.89 7.42
C SER A 17 13.24 -1.82 7.33
N GLU A 18 12.61 -1.10 8.24
CA GLU A 18 11.17 -0.82 8.19
C GLU A 18 10.74 -0.01 6.96
N SER A 19 11.64 0.82 6.44
CA SER A 19 11.38 1.61 5.24
C SER A 19 11.23 0.71 4.01
N LYS A 20 12.10 -0.28 3.85
CA LYS A 20 11.98 -1.29 2.79
C LYS A 20 10.70 -2.11 2.92
N ALA A 21 10.33 -2.51 4.13
CA ALA A 21 9.10 -3.27 4.37
C ALA A 21 7.85 -2.45 4.00
N ARG A 22 7.79 -1.17 4.38
CA ARG A 22 6.72 -0.23 4.00
C ARG A 22 6.63 -0.04 2.49
N GLN A 23 7.76 0.15 1.81
CA GLN A 23 7.79 0.29 0.35
C GLN A 23 7.28 -0.98 -0.35
N MET A 24 7.72 -2.15 0.12
CA MET A 24 7.23 -3.42 -0.41
C MET A 24 5.74 -3.60 -0.19
N ALA A 25 5.23 -3.26 1.00
CA ALA A 25 3.81 -3.29 1.28
C ALA A 25 3.02 -2.41 0.29
N MET A 26 3.50 -1.21 -0.04
CA MET A 26 2.86 -0.35 -1.03
C MET A 26 2.82 -0.96 -2.43
N LEU A 27 3.90 -1.61 -2.87
CA LEU A 27 3.94 -2.29 -4.17
C LEU A 27 2.97 -3.47 -4.22
N TRP A 28 2.93 -4.29 -3.16
CA TRP A 28 1.98 -5.40 -3.04
C TRP A 28 0.53 -4.92 -3.08
N VAL A 29 0.21 -3.86 -2.32
CA VAL A 29 -1.14 -3.30 -2.31
C VAL A 29 -1.50 -2.73 -3.69
N LEU A 30 -0.63 -1.94 -4.33
CA LEU A 30 -0.90 -1.42 -5.68
C LEU A 30 -1.14 -2.53 -6.71
N ASN A 31 -0.37 -3.62 -6.64
CA ASN A 31 -0.45 -4.70 -7.60
C ASN A 31 -1.71 -5.57 -7.44
N LEU A 32 -2.20 -5.72 -6.21
CA LEU A 32 -3.32 -6.62 -5.89
C LEU A 32 -4.63 -5.91 -5.54
N SER A 33 -4.67 -4.57 -5.54
CA SER A 33 -5.92 -3.81 -5.34
C SER A 33 -6.79 -3.76 -6.61
N ASP A 34 -7.18 -4.93 -7.10
CA ASP A 34 -7.99 -5.15 -8.30
C ASP A 34 -9.49 -5.34 -8.02
N GLY A 35 -9.89 -5.25 -6.75
CA GLY A 35 -11.25 -5.48 -6.27
C GLY A 35 -11.57 -6.94 -5.95
N SER A 36 -10.66 -7.88 -6.22
CA SER A 36 -10.82 -9.31 -5.92
C SER A 36 -9.99 -9.77 -4.73
N HIS A 37 -8.92 -9.05 -4.38
CA HIS A 37 -8.09 -9.36 -3.21
C HIS A 37 -8.41 -8.43 -2.04
N SER A 38 -8.66 -9.00 -0.86
CA SER A 38 -8.75 -8.25 0.37
C SER A 38 -7.36 -7.87 0.89
N LEU A 39 -7.29 -6.89 1.82
CA LEU A 39 -6.02 -6.55 2.47
C LEU A 39 -5.43 -7.71 3.28
N LEU A 40 -6.28 -8.64 3.76
CA LEU A 40 -5.81 -9.83 4.46
C LEU A 40 -5.14 -10.80 3.49
N ASP A 41 -5.74 -11.05 2.32
CA ASP A 41 -5.15 -11.88 1.27
C ASP A 41 -3.78 -11.34 0.83
N ILE A 42 -3.68 -10.02 0.71
CA ILE A 42 -2.43 -9.34 0.34
C ILE A 42 -1.37 -9.52 1.44
N ALA A 43 -1.74 -9.41 2.72
CA ALA A 43 -0.81 -9.61 3.83
C ALA A 43 -0.27 -11.04 3.91
N GLU A 44 -1.16 -12.02 3.78
CA GLU A 44 -0.79 -13.45 3.78
C GLU A 44 0.13 -13.80 2.61
N ARG A 45 -0.21 -13.35 1.39
CA ARG A 45 0.62 -13.59 0.19
C ARG A 45 1.98 -12.90 0.25
N ALA A 46 2.03 -11.68 0.80
CA ALA A 46 3.26 -10.92 0.91
C ALA A 46 4.15 -11.40 2.07
N GLY A 47 3.63 -12.23 2.99
CA GLY A 47 4.33 -12.60 4.23
C GLY A 47 4.59 -11.38 5.12
N LEU A 48 3.72 -10.37 5.09
CA LEU A 48 3.88 -9.10 5.80
C LEU A 48 2.86 -8.97 6.93
N PRO A 49 3.20 -8.25 8.03
CA PRO A 49 2.22 -7.94 9.06
C PRO A 49 1.02 -7.18 8.49
N PHE A 50 -0.20 -7.60 8.83
CA PHE A 50 -1.43 -6.96 8.34
C PHE A 50 -1.46 -5.44 8.60
N ARG A 51 -0.95 -4.99 9.76
CA ARG A 51 -0.83 -3.56 10.10
C ARG A 51 -0.03 -2.77 9.05
N LEU A 52 1.04 -3.36 8.52
CA LEU A 52 1.91 -2.71 7.54
C LEU A 52 1.19 -2.55 6.19
N VAL A 53 0.47 -3.59 5.77
CA VAL A 53 -0.36 -3.56 4.55
C VAL A 53 -1.50 -2.56 4.67
N LEU A 54 -2.16 -2.48 5.84
CA LEU A 54 -3.19 -1.50 6.12
C LEU A 54 -2.66 -0.06 6.04
N GLN A 55 -1.50 0.21 6.64
CA GLN A 55 -0.85 1.52 6.58
C GLN A 55 -0.48 1.90 5.14
N ALA A 56 0.07 0.95 4.38
CA ALA A 56 0.37 1.16 2.96
C ALA A 56 -0.89 1.50 2.15
N CYS A 57 -2.00 0.78 2.36
CA CYS A 57 -3.27 1.07 1.71
C CYS A 57 -3.76 2.50 2.02
N ARG A 58 -3.72 2.93 3.29
CA ARG A 58 -4.11 4.30 3.68
C ARG A 58 -3.24 5.36 3.01
N ALA A 59 -1.92 5.19 3.05
CA ALA A 59 -0.99 6.13 2.41
C ALA A 59 -1.23 6.23 0.90
N LEU A 60 -1.56 5.11 0.23
CA LEU A 60 -1.90 5.10 -1.19
C LEU A 60 -3.26 5.76 -1.46
N GLN A 61 -4.25 5.60 -0.59
CA GLN A 61 -5.52 6.32 -0.70
C GLN A 61 -5.34 7.83 -0.54
N GLU A 62 -4.58 8.26 0.47
CA GLU A 62 -4.25 9.67 0.71
C GLU A 62 -3.49 10.29 -0.47
N ALA A 63 -2.61 9.51 -1.12
CA ALA A 63 -1.91 9.92 -2.33
C ALA A 63 -2.77 9.86 -3.62
N GLY A 64 -4.06 9.54 -3.52
CA GLY A 64 -4.98 9.42 -4.66
C GLY A 64 -4.66 8.27 -5.61
N LEU A 65 -3.89 7.29 -5.13
CA LEU A 65 -3.43 6.13 -5.90
C LEU A 65 -4.39 4.95 -5.86
N LEU A 66 -5.23 4.89 -4.83
CA LEU A 66 -6.31 3.94 -4.69
C LEU A 66 -7.60 4.69 -4.42
N ARG A 67 -8.71 4.21 -4.96
CA ARG A 67 -10.03 4.66 -4.50
C ARG A 67 -10.35 3.92 -3.22
N GLY A 68 -10.74 4.65 -2.18
CA GLY A 68 -11.52 4.03 -1.11
C GLY A 68 -12.78 3.43 -1.72
N LEU A 69 -13.24 2.29 -1.20
CA LEU A 69 -14.60 1.84 -1.45
C LEU A 69 -15.54 2.94 -0.95
N SER A 70 -15.90 3.86 -1.84
CA SER A 70 -17.08 4.69 -1.65
C SER A 70 -18.23 3.69 -1.69
N ALA A 71 -18.83 3.43 -0.53
CA ALA A 71 -20.14 2.80 -0.50
C ALA A 71 -20.98 3.63 -1.49
N LYS A 72 -21.37 3.01 -2.61
CA LYS A 72 -22.32 3.63 -3.53
C LYS A 72 -23.58 3.90 -2.71
N GLY A 73 -23.86 5.17 -2.46
CA GLY A 73 -25.19 5.63 -2.06
C GLY A 73 -26.16 5.44 -3.21
#